data_AF-A0A645IRW4-F1
#
_entry.id   AF-A0A645IRW4-F1
#
_cell.length_a   1.000
_cell.length_b   1.000
_cell.length_c   1.000
_cell.angle_alpha   90.00
_cell.angle_beta   90.00
_cell.angle_gamma   90.00
#
_symmetry.space_group_name_H-M   'P 1'
#
loop_
_entity.id
_entity.type
_entity.pdbx_description
1 polymer ?
#
loop_
_entity_poly.entity_id
_entity_poly.type
_entity_poly.pdbx_seq_one_letter_code
_entity_poly.pdbx_strand_id
1 'polypeptide(L)' 'MLPYHYSLTGQKEPVLYVGKKSGKDNIRYWLEKTGLSIPEDRERNLLELVKALSIELKRDLNEQEFRVLVAKAAAN' A
#
# COMPACT_ATOMS: atom_id res chain seq x y z
N MET A 1 -7.62 3.00 -19.24
CA MET A 1 -7.28 1.89 -20.15
C MET A 1 -5.93 2.21 -20.79
N LEU A 2 -5.01 1.25 -20.88
CA LEU A 2 -3.73 1.45 -21.57
C LEU A 2 -3.92 1.04 -23.05
N PRO A 3 -3.52 1.89 -24.04
CA PRO A 3 -3.71 1.58 -25.46
C PRO A 3 -2.86 0.39 -25.95
N TYR A 4 -1.76 0.09 -25.25
CA TYR A 4 -0.91 -1.07 -25.50
C TYR A 4 -0.56 -1.77 -24.19
N HIS A 5 -0.47 -3.09 -24.22
CA HIS A 5 0.04 -3.87 -23.10
C HIS A 5 1.53 -3.59 -22.89
N TYR A 6 2.00 -3.53 -21.64
CA TYR A 6 3.39 -3.19 -21.30
C TYR A 6 4.41 -4.13 -21.96
N SER A 7 4.04 -5.41 -22.18
CA SER A 7 4.88 -6.38 -22.88
C SER A 7 5.12 -6.04 -24.36
N LEU A 8 4.26 -5.25 -25.00
CA LEU A 8 4.36 -4.88 -26.41
C LEU A 8 5.30 -3.68 -26.66
N THR A 9 5.65 -2.94 -25.60
CA THR A 9 6.48 -1.73 -25.68
C THR A 9 7.86 -1.91 -25.05
N GLY A 10 8.19 -3.12 -24.57
CA GLY A 10 9.43 -3.39 -23.83
C GLY A 10 9.45 -2.80 -22.42
N GLN A 11 8.31 -2.32 -21.92
CA GLN A 11 8.18 -1.77 -20.57
C GLN A 11 7.95 -2.87 -19.53
N LYS A 12 8.39 -2.60 -18.30
CA LYS A 12 8.12 -3.49 -17.16
C LYS A 12 6.66 -3.39 -16.74
N GLU A 13 6.17 -4.45 -16.12
CA GLU A 13 4.84 -4.47 -15.52
C GLU A 13 4.69 -3.35 -14.46
N PRO A 14 3.59 -2.58 -14.48
CA PRO A 14 3.32 -1.57 -13.46
C PRO A 14 3.24 -2.19 -12.06
N VAL A 15 3.95 -1.58 -11.11
CA VAL A 15 3.93 -2.00 -9.71
C VAL A 15 2.97 -1.12 -8.92
N LEU A 16 2.09 -1.74 -8.13
CA LEU A 16 1.22 -1.04 -7.19
C LEU A 16 1.99 -0.67 -5.92
N TYR A 17 2.37 0.60 -5.80
CA TYR A 17 2.99 1.15 -4.59
C TYR A 17 1.94 1.57 -3.56
N VAL A 18 2.38 1.69 -2.30
CA VAL A 18 1.57 2.18 -1.19
C VAL A 18 2.17 3.47 -0.62
N GLY A 19 1.35 4.51 -0.48
CA GLY A 19 1.80 5.84 -0.05
C GLY A 19 0.66 6.85 0.12
N LYS A 20 0.98 8.14 0.05
CA LYS A 20 0.03 9.24 0.35
C LYS A 20 -1.27 9.22 -0.46
N LYS A 21 -1.21 8.74 -1.71
CA LYS A 21 -2.36 8.66 -2.63
C LYS A 21 -3.05 7.30 -2.61
N SER A 22 -2.63 6.37 -1.74
CA SER A 22 -3.29 5.08 -1.60
C SER A 22 -4.71 5.24 -1.07
N GLY A 23 -5.59 4.37 -1.56
CA GLY A 23 -6.95 4.18 -1.07
C GLY A 23 -7.11 2.84 -0.32
N LYS A 24 -8.33 2.54 0.10
CA LYS A 24 -8.66 1.29 0.82
C LYS A 24 -8.31 0.04 0.01
N ASP A 25 -8.62 0.02 -1.29
CA ASP A 25 -8.33 -1.13 -2.15
C ASP A 25 -6.83 -1.38 -2.32
N ASN A 26 -6.03 -0.32 -2.31
CA ASN A 26 -4.57 -0.44 -2.34
C ASN A 26 -4.03 -1.06 -1.03
N ILE A 27 -4.61 -0.72 0.12
CA ILE A 27 -4.28 -1.37 1.40
C ILE A 27 -4.66 -2.85 1.37
N ARG A 28 -5.85 -3.21 0.89
CA ARG A 28 -6.27 -4.61 0.77
C ARG A 28 -5.33 -5.42 -0.11
N TYR A 29 -4.97 -4.88 -1.28
CA TYR A 29 -3.97 -5.49 -2.15
C TYR A 29 -2.62 -5.70 -1.44
N TRP A 30 -2.15 -4.73 -0.66
CA TRP A 30 -0.90 -4.85 0.09
C TRP A 30 -0.99 -5.81 1.27
N LEU A 31 -2.14 -5.90 1.94
CA LEU A 31 -2.41 -6.90 2.98
C LEU A 31 -2.35 -8.31 2.40
N GLU A 32 -3.04 -8.55 1.29
CA GLU A 32 -2.99 -9.82 0.56
C GLU A 32 -1.57 -10.16 0.08
N LYS A 33 -0.88 -9.18 -0.54
CA LYS A 33 0.50 -9.34 -1.03
C LYS A 33 1.48 -9.72 0.09
N THR A 34 1.30 -9.18 1.29
CA THR A 34 2.20 -9.41 2.43
C THR A 34 1.78 -10.57 3.33
N GLY A 35 0.63 -11.18 3.06
CA GLY A 35 0.03 -12.25 3.87
C GLY A 35 -0.46 -11.77 5.23
N LEU A 36 -0.81 -10.48 5.36
CA LEU A 36 -1.30 -9.88 6.59
C LEU A 36 -2.82 -9.68 6.52
N SER A 37 -3.49 -9.75 7.66
CA SER A 37 -4.91 -9.38 7.76
C SER A 37 -5.12 -8.46 8.94
N ILE A 38 -6.07 -7.54 8.79
CA ILE A 38 -6.46 -6.61 9.83
C ILE A 38 -7.99 -6.45 9.75
N PRO A 39 -8.69 -6.28 10.89
CA PRO A 39 -10.12 -6.01 10.91
C PRO A 39 -10.51 -4.75 10.10
N GLU A 40 -11.68 -4.76 9.45
CA GLU A 40 -12.12 -3.67 8.57
C GLU A 40 -12.28 -2.31 9.29
N ASP A 41 -12.64 -2.34 10.57
CA ASP A 41 -12.69 -1.17 11.46
C ASP A 41 -11.33 -0.48 11.60
N ARG A 42 -10.24 -1.26 11.49
CA ARG A 42 -8.87 -0.76 11.62
C ARG A 42 -8.23 -0.39 10.30
N GLU A 43 -8.78 -0.83 9.16
CA GLU A 43 -8.24 -0.50 7.82
C GLU A 43 -8.15 1.02 7.61
N ARG A 44 -9.11 1.77 8.15
CA ARG A 44 -9.11 3.23 8.09
C ARG A 44 -7.93 3.83 8.86
N ASN A 45 -7.65 3.33 10.06
CA ASN A 45 -6.52 3.77 10.87
C ASN A 45 -5.19 3.44 10.17
N LEU A 46 -5.05 2.23 9.64
CA LEU A 46 -3.88 1.83 8.84
C LEU A 46 -3.67 2.76 7.63
N LEU A 47 -4.74 3.10 6.91
CA LEU A 47 -4.67 4.03 5.78
C LEU A 47 -4.18 5.42 6.19
N GLU A 48 -4.63 5.94 7.32
CA GLU A 48 -4.19 7.24 7.86
C GLU A 48 -2.70 7.21 8.25
N LEU A 49 -2.26 6.14 8.92
CA LEU A 49 -0.86 5.95 9.30
C LEU A 49 0.06 5.83 8.07
N VAL A 50 -0.37 5.09 7.04
CA VAL A 50 0.32 4.96 5.76
C VAL A 50 0.50 6.32 5.09
N LYS A 51 -0.56 7.14 5.07
CA LYS A 51 -0.52 8.48 4.47
C LYS A 51 0.40 9.40 5.25
N ALA A 52 0.32 9.39 6.57
CA ALA A 52 1.17 10.19 7.44
C ALA A 52 2.66 9.88 7.21
N LEU A 53 3.04 8.61 7.26
CA LEU A 53 4.43 8.20 7.07
C LEU A 53 4.95 8.49 5.65
N SER A 54 4.12 8.29 4.63
CA SER A 54 4.50 8.62 3.24
C SER A 54 4.67 10.13 3.02
N ILE A 55 3.88 10.97 3.69
CA ILE A 55 4.03 12.43 3.64
C ILE A 55 5.34 12.86 4.32
N GLU A 56 5.64 12.28 5.48
CA GLU A 56 6.87 12.56 6.24
C GLU A 56 8.13 12.17 5.45
N LEU A 57 8.15 10.94 4.92
CA LEU A 57 9.28 10.42 4.15
C LEU A 57 9.38 11.00 2.73
N LYS A 58 8.32 11.67 2.24
CA LYS A 58 8.18 12.18 0.87
C LYS A 58 8.41 11.11 -0.21
N ARG A 59 8.16 9.85 0.11
CA ARG A 59 8.27 8.69 -0.79
C ARG A 59 7.20 7.64 -0.49
N ASP A 60 7.12 6.64 -1.37
CA ASP A 60 6.32 5.45 -1.14
C ASP A 60 6.97 4.55 -0.08
N LEU A 61 6.15 3.71 0.54
CA LEU A 61 6.55 2.80 1.60
C LEU A 61 7.04 1.48 1.03
N ASN A 62 8.03 0.90 1.70
CA ASN A 62 8.46 -0.46 1.44
C ASN A 62 7.64 -1.47 2.26
N GLU A 63 7.86 -2.76 1.98
CA GLU A 63 7.14 -3.84 2.66
C GLU A 63 7.41 -3.90 4.17
N GLN A 64 8.64 -3.65 4.61
CA GLN A 64 9.00 -3.68 6.03
C GLN A 64 8.28 -2.57 6.81
N GLU A 65 8.26 -1.36 6.25
CA GLU A 65 7.54 -0.21 6.79
C GLU A 65 6.04 -0.51 6.86
N PHE A 66 5.47 -1.09 5.80
CA PHE A 66 4.07 -1.48 5.79
C PHE A 66 3.75 -2.50 6.89
N ARG A 67 4.59 -3.54 7.07
CA ARG A 67 4.43 -4.53 8.16
C ARG A 67 4.44 -3.88 9.54
N VAL A 68 5.33 -2.91 9.77
CA VAL A 68 5.39 -2.16 11.04
C VAL A 68 4.11 -1.33 11.25
N LEU A 69 3.59 -0.69 10.21
CA LEU A 69 2.34 0.06 10.29
C LEU A 69 1.14 -0.85 10.57
N VAL A 70 1.07 -2.03 9.95
CA VAL A 70 0.04 -3.03 10.22
C VAL A 70 0.08 -3.48 11.68
N ALA A 71 1.27 -3.76 12.22
CA ALA A 71 1.42 -4.12 13.63
C ALA A 71 0.96 -2.98 14.57
N LYS A 72 1.29 -1.72 14.25
CA LYS A 72 0.81 -0.55 15.01
C LYS A 72 -0.72 -0.38 14.93
N ALA A 73 -1.30 -0.60 13.76
CA ALA A 73 -2.75 -0.55 13.56
C ALA A 73 -3.48 -1.72 14.26
N ALA A 74 -2.84 -2.87 14.42
CA ALA A 74 -3.38 -4.02 15.15
C ALA A 74 -3.23 -3.91 16.69
N ALA A 75 -2.36 -3.03 17.19
CA ALA A 75 -2.17 -2.82 18.62
C ALA A 75 -3.11 -1.76 19.22
N ASN A 76 -3.56 -0.78 18.41
CA ASN A 76 -4.53 0.26 18.78
C ASN A 76 -5.94 -0.12 18.34
#